data_AF-A0AA90Q903-F1
#
_entry.id   AF-A0AA90Q903-F1
#
_cell.length_a   1.000
_cell.length_b   1.000
_cell.length_c   1.000
_cell.angle_alpha   90.00
_cell.angle_beta   90.00
_cell.angle_gamma   90.00
#
_symmetry.space_group_name_H-M   'P 1'
#
loop_
_entity.id
_entity.type
_entity.pdbx_description
1 polymer ?
#
loop_
_entity_poly.entity_id
_entity_poly.type
_entity_poly.pdbx_seq_one_letter_code
_entity_poly.pdbx_strand_id
1 'polypeptide(L)'
;MYGRPGIIYGFHGCDRRIGEAVLASHVQHLKSSTNDYDWLGHGIYFWESSPERGLEFARDAKVRRKISQGRIRYPYVVGAVIELGNCLNLLDHAGLSEMKRAHRMLKTLTEAEGQHLRSNKFKDKSGAYLVRTLDCAVLEHLHQMRKDAGLPDYDTVIGALWEGEDLYEDAGITDKNHMQICVRNHECIRGYFRVRELDGIDLMRWDSHPHRARMSSTFSE
;
A
#
# COMPACT_ATOMS: atom_id res chain seq x y z
N MET A 1 -8.50 3.30 23.62
CA MET A 1 -7.91 3.50 22.28
C MET A 1 -7.51 2.11 21.79
N TYR A 2 -8.26 1.53 20.83
CA TYR A 2 -8.08 0.13 20.37
C TYR A 2 -7.32 0.09 19.04
N GLY A 3 -6.19 0.78 18.94
CA GLY A 3 -5.27 0.63 17.81
C GLY A 3 -4.42 -0.62 18.00
N ARG A 4 -3.90 -1.22 16.92
CA ARG A 4 -2.84 -2.24 16.99
C ARG A 4 -1.53 -1.52 17.33
N PRO A 5 -1.04 -1.49 18.59
CA PRO A 5 0.27 -0.93 18.84
C PRO A 5 1.32 -1.88 18.28
N GLY A 6 2.41 -1.34 17.76
CA GLY A 6 3.54 -2.17 17.40
C GLY A 6 4.36 -1.62 16.27
N ILE A 7 5.55 -2.18 16.19
CA ILE A 7 6.45 -2.06 15.05
C ILE A 7 6.21 -3.29 14.18
N ILE A 8 6.05 -3.06 12.88
CA ILE A 8 5.91 -4.10 11.87
C ILE A 8 6.95 -3.91 10.76
N TYR A 9 7.20 -4.96 10.00
CA TYR A 9 7.99 -4.90 8.79
C TYR A 9 7.06 -4.81 7.58
N GLY A 10 7.13 -3.71 6.85
CA GLY A 10 6.42 -3.51 5.60
C GLY A 10 7.35 -3.65 4.40
N PHE A 11 6.85 -4.16 3.29
CA PHE A 11 7.62 -4.33 2.06
C PHE A 11 6.94 -3.60 0.91
N HIS A 12 7.70 -2.83 0.13
CA HIS A 12 7.18 -2.04 -0.98
C HIS A 12 7.82 -2.46 -2.31
N GLY A 13 7.01 -2.98 -3.22
CA GLY A 13 7.41 -3.30 -4.58
C GLY A 13 7.60 -2.06 -5.43
N CYS A 14 8.78 -1.84 -5.99
CA CYS A 14 9.12 -0.66 -6.78
C CYS A 14 10.15 -0.95 -7.87
N ASP A 15 10.54 0.09 -8.61
CA ASP A 15 11.73 0.03 -9.44
C ASP A 15 12.98 0.11 -8.55
N ARG A 16 13.99 -0.70 -8.86
CA ARG A 16 15.26 -0.73 -8.12
C ARG A 16 15.84 0.66 -7.90
N ARG A 17 15.79 1.55 -8.91
CA ARG A 17 16.32 2.92 -8.76
C ARG A 17 15.62 3.69 -7.64
N ILE A 18 14.32 3.49 -7.47
CA ILE A 18 13.54 4.12 -6.38
C ILE A 18 13.93 3.52 -5.04
N GLY A 19 13.97 2.18 -4.94
CA GLY A 19 14.37 1.49 -3.71
C GLY A 19 15.77 1.88 -3.25
N GLU A 20 16.75 1.91 -4.15
CA GLU A 20 18.12 2.32 -3.88
C GLU A 20 18.22 3.80 -3.48
N ALA A 21 17.42 4.68 -4.08
CA ALA A 21 17.40 6.10 -3.76
C ALA A 21 16.88 6.38 -2.33
N VAL A 22 15.79 5.71 -1.92
CA VAL A 22 15.28 5.85 -0.54
C VAL A 22 16.22 5.24 0.50
N LEU A 23 16.96 4.18 0.15
CA LEU A 23 17.96 3.58 1.02
C LEU A 23 19.22 4.45 1.19
N ALA A 24 19.57 5.23 0.17
CA ALA A 24 20.75 6.10 0.18
C ALA A 24 20.46 7.50 0.76
N SER A 25 19.22 7.80 1.12
CA SER A 25 18.79 9.13 1.55
C SER A 25 18.27 9.11 2.98
N HIS A 26 18.52 10.20 3.71
CA HIS A 26 17.95 10.44 5.04
C HIS A 26 16.66 11.28 5.00
N VAL A 27 16.27 11.82 3.84
CA VAL A 27 15.12 12.72 3.68
C VAL A 27 14.14 12.28 2.59
N GLN A 28 14.58 11.44 1.65
CA GLN A 28 13.74 10.99 0.55
C GLN A 28 12.88 9.81 0.98
N HIS A 29 11.57 9.96 0.87
CA HIS A 29 10.60 8.90 1.08
C HIS A 29 10.04 8.36 -0.23
N LEU A 30 9.43 7.18 -0.15
CA LEU A 30 8.51 6.69 -1.18
C LEU A 30 7.38 7.71 -1.36
N LYS A 31 6.91 7.86 -2.60
CA LYS A 31 5.83 8.80 -2.92
C LYS A 31 4.49 8.24 -2.43
N SER A 32 3.72 9.06 -1.71
CA SER A 32 2.33 8.72 -1.37
C SER A 32 1.48 8.63 -2.63
N SER A 33 0.59 7.63 -2.65
CA SER A 33 -0.49 7.55 -3.61
C SER A 33 -1.67 8.41 -3.16
N THR A 34 -2.30 9.05 -4.14
CA THR A 34 -3.51 9.86 -3.97
C THR A 34 -4.52 9.53 -5.07
N ASN A 35 -4.56 8.26 -5.52
CA ASN A 35 -5.53 7.86 -6.54
C ASN A 35 -6.89 7.70 -5.87
N ASP A 36 -7.94 8.06 -6.59
CA ASP A 36 -9.32 7.97 -6.10
C ASP A 36 -9.86 6.54 -6.01
N TYR A 37 -9.05 5.53 -6.34
CA TYR A 37 -9.38 4.10 -6.34
C TYR A 37 -8.45 3.25 -5.48
N ASP A 38 -7.56 3.87 -4.70
CA ASP A 38 -6.65 3.15 -3.82
C ASP A 38 -7.43 2.37 -2.73
N TRP A 39 -6.96 1.19 -2.34
CA TRP A 39 -7.70 0.32 -1.42
C TRP A 39 -7.94 0.97 -0.06
N LEU A 40 -6.86 1.35 0.63
CA LEU A 40 -6.83 1.78 2.04
C LEU A 40 -6.78 3.32 2.14
N GLY A 41 -7.26 4.02 1.12
CA GLY A 41 -7.18 5.49 1.03
C GLY A 41 -5.80 5.99 0.59
N HIS A 42 -5.51 7.25 0.84
CA HIS A 42 -4.29 7.89 0.36
C HIS A 42 -3.09 7.66 1.31
N GLY A 43 -1.93 7.28 0.75
CA GLY A 43 -0.70 7.06 1.52
C GLY A 43 0.32 6.18 0.81
N ILE A 44 1.32 5.70 1.56
CA ILE A 44 2.36 4.79 1.05
C ILE A 44 1.97 3.34 1.40
N TYR A 45 1.96 2.48 0.40
CA TYR A 45 1.47 1.10 0.54
C TYR A 45 2.59 0.10 0.79
N PHE A 46 2.36 -0.82 1.72
CA PHE A 46 3.27 -1.92 2.05
C PHE A 46 2.50 -3.23 2.21
N TRP A 47 3.12 -4.33 1.79
CA TRP A 47 2.74 -5.68 2.20
C TRP A 47 3.31 -5.95 3.59
N GLU A 48 2.47 -6.35 4.55
CA GLU A 48 2.95 -6.71 5.89
C GLU A 48 3.70 -8.05 5.83
N SER A 49 4.94 -8.07 6.34
CA SER A 49 5.70 -9.30 6.55
C SER A 49 5.88 -10.19 5.31
N SER A 50 5.69 -9.65 4.10
CA SER A 50 5.75 -10.41 2.85
C SER A 50 6.56 -9.69 1.77
N PRO A 51 7.89 -9.84 1.78
CA PRO A 51 8.75 -9.32 0.72
C PRO A 51 8.45 -9.96 -0.65
N GLU A 52 8.05 -11.24 -0.68
CA GLU A 52 7.72 -11.99 -1.89
C GLU A 52 6.53 -11.36 -2.63
N ARG A 53 5.44 -11.04 -1.91
CA ARG A 53 4.27 -10.36 -2.50
C ARG A 53 4.62 -8.98 -3.04
N GLY A 54 5.45 -8.23 -2.31
CA GLY A 54 5.95 -6.94 -2.80
C GLY A 54 6.78 -7.08 -4.09
N LEU A 55 7.64 -8.08 -4.18
CA LEU A 55 8.44 -8.35 -5.38
C LEU A 55 7.57 -8.85 -6.54
N GLU A 56 6.60 -9.72 -6.27
CA GLU A 56 5.63 -10.20 -7.26
C GLU A 56 4.85 -9.03 -7.87
N PHE A 57 4.33 -8.12 -7.04
CA PHE A 57 3.68 -6.90 -7.53
C PHE A 57 4.61 -6.09 -8.46
N ALA A 58 5.88 -5.90 -8.08
CA ALA A 58 6.82 -5.17 -8.92
C ALA A 58 7.08 -5.88 -10.28
N ARG A 59 7.12 -7.23 -10.29
CA ARG A 59 7.24 -8.04 -11.51
C ARG A 59 5.99 -7.89 -12.39
N ASP A 60 4.80 -7.94 -11.80
CA ASP A 60 3.53 -7.75 -12.49
C ASP A 60 3.41 -6.34 -13.06
N ALA A 61 3.77 -5.31 -12.29
CA ALA A 61 3.69 -3.91 -12.66
C ALA A 61 4.66 -3.52 -13.79
N LYS A 62 5.81 -4.20 -13.89
CA LYS A 62 6.71 -4.07 -15.05
C LYS A 62 6.00 -4.45 -16.35
N VAL A 63 5.18 -5.51 -16.32
CA VAL A 63 4.41 -5.98 -17.49
C VAL A 63 3.15 -5.13 -17.68
N ARG A 64 2.39 -4.92 -16.60
CA ARG A 64 1.11 -4.21 -16.55
C ARG A 64 1.31 -2.77 -16.07
N ARG A 65 1.84 -1.92 -16.95
CA ARG A 65 2.30 -0.55 -16.64
C ARG A 65 1.26 0.41 -16.03
N LYS A 66 -0.01 0.02 -15.92
CA LYS A 66 -1.10 0.81 -15.34
C LYS A 66 -1.36 0.54 -13.85
N ILE A 67 -0.72 -0.46 -13.25
CA ILE A 67 -0.98 -0.84 -11.85
C ILE A 67 0.01 -0.23 -10.85
N SER A 68 1.03 0.51 -11.32
CA SER A 68 2.01 1.20 -10.48
C SER A 68 2.10 2.68 -10.84
N GLN A 69 2.46 3.50 -9.85
CA GLN A 69 2.85 4.89 -10.10
C GLN A 69 4.23 4.92 -10.77
N GLY A 70 4.25 5.23 -12.06
CA GLY A 70 5.48 5.28 -12.84
C GLY A 70 5.91 3.92 -13.41
N ARG A 71 7.05 3.92 -14.10
CA ARG A 71 7.54 2.75 -14.85
C ARG A 71 8.53 1.94 -14.02
N ILE A 72 8.19 0.68 -13.74
CA ILE A 72 9.13 -0.32 -13.21
C ILE A 72 9.87 -0.98 -14.36
N ARG A 73 11.19 -0.82 -14.41
CA ARG A 73 12.11 -1.47 -15.36
C ARG A 73 12.81 -2.66 -14.71
N TYR A 74 13.27 -2.48 -13.48
CA TYR A 74 13.95 -3.48 -12.67
C TYR A 74 13.14 -3.72 -11.39
N PRO A 75 12.30 -4.77 -11.36
CA PRO A 75 11.51 -5.10 -10.18
C PRO A 75 12.40 -5.25 -8.96
N TYR A 76 12.01 -4.60 -7.88
CA TYR A 76 12.74 -4.57 -6.62
C TYR A 76 11.76 -4.45 -5.47
N VAL A 77 12.20 -4.82 -4.28
CA VAL A 77 11.42 -4.66 -3.06
C VAL A 77 12.31 -4.03 -1.99
N VAL A 78 11.81 -2.98 -1.36
CA VAL A 78 12.46 -2.33 -0.21
C VAL A 78 11.68 -2.65 1.05
N GLY A 79 12.39 -3.00 2.12
CA GLY A 79 11.79 -3.17 3.44
C GLY A 79 11.69 -1.84 4.19
N ALA A 80 10.71 -1.72 5.06
CA ALA A 80 10.49 -0.58 5.94
C ALA A 80 10.16 -1.05 7.35
N VAL A 81 10.74 -0.40 8.35
CA VAL A 81 10.34 -0.53 9.75
C VAL A 81 9.25 0.49 10.00
N ILE A 82 8.03 0.04 10.29
CA ILE A 82 6.85 0.90 10.41
C ILE A 82 6.31 0.80 11.83
N GLU A 83 6.25 1.93 12.53
CA GLU A 83 5.52 2.05 13.78
C GLU A 83 4.09 2.49 13.49
N LEU A 84 3.11 1.68 13.89
CA LEU A 84 1.71 1.84 13.46
C LEU A 84 1.02 3.12 13.99
N GLY A 85 1.51 3.73 15.08
CA GLY A 85 0.90 4.91 15.67
C GLY A 85 -0.59 4.73 16.02
N ASN A 86 -1.40 5.76 15.79
CA ASN A 86 -2.86 5.64 15.82
C ASN A 86 -3.32 4.94 14.53
N CYS A 87 -3.47 3.61 14.59
CA CYS A 87 -3.81 2.79 13.43
C CYS A 87 -5.31 2.49 13.32
N LEU A 88 -5.90 2.75 12.15
CA LEU A 88 -7.21 2.22 11.79
C LEU A 88 -7.07 0.76 11.37
N ASN A 89 -7.44 -0.16 12.28
CA ASN A 89 -7.40 -1.59 12.01
C ASN A 89 -8.74 -2.10 11.46
N LEU A 90 -8.79 -2.37 10.15
CA LEU A 90 -9.99 -2.90 9.49
C LEU A 90 -10.19 -4.41 9.68
N LEU A 91 -9.37 -5.06 10.52
CA LEU A 91 -9.67 -6.39 11.06
C LEU A 91 -10.37 -6.34 12.42
N ASP A 92 -10.36 -5.18 13.07
CA ASP A 92 -11.00 -5.01 14.38
C ASP A 92 -12.44 -4.50 14.24
N HIS A 93 -13.29 -4.90 15.17
CA HIS A 93 -14.70 -4.52 15.19
C HIS A 93 -14.89 -3.00 15.25
N ALA A 94 -14.06 -2.29 16.02
CA ALA A 94 -14.19 -0.83 16.16
C ALA A 94 -13.86 -0.12 14.83
N GLY A 95 -12.78 -0.52 14.17
CA GLY A 95 -12.38 0.04 12.87
C GLY A 95 -13.43 -0.23 11.78
N LEU A 96 -13.96 -1.46 11.73
CA LEU A 96 -15.04 -1.82 10.82
C LEU A 96 -16.32 -1.01 11.08
N SER A 97 -16.68 -0.80 12.35
CA SER A 97 -17.85 -0.02 12.74
C SER A 97 -17.72 1.46 12.35
N GLU A 98 -16.51 2.03 12.51
CA GLU A 98 -16.20 3.40 12.09
C GLU A 98 -16.29 3.57 10.58
N MET A 99 -15.69 2.66 9.80
CA MET A 99 -15.80 2.66 8.34
C MET A 99 -17.26 2.53 7.86
N LYS A 100 -18.05 1.66 8.51
CA LYS A 100 -19.49 1.51 8.19
C LYS A 100 -20.27 2.78 8.48
N ARG A 101 -19.94 3.52 9.54
CA ARG A 101 -20.56 4.82 9.85
C ARG A 101 -20.20 5.87 8.81
N ALA A 102 -18.92 5.96 8.44
CA ALA A 102 -18.46 6.89 7.40
C ALA A 102 -19.16 6.63 6.06
N HIS A 103 -19.31 5.37 5.65
CA HIS A 103 -20.07 5.02 4.43
C HIS A 103 -21.53 5.49 4.49
N ARG A 104 -22.23 5.31 5.62
CA ARG A 104 -23.62 5.79 5.76
C ARG A 104 -23.71 7.30 5.62
N MET A 105 -22.81 8.04 6.27
CA MET A 105 -22.79 9.50 6.20
C MET A 105 -22.45 9.99 4.79
N LEU A 106 -21.43 9.42 4.16
CA LEU A 106 -21.07 9.73 2.78
C LEU A 106 -22.26 9.52 1.84
N LYS A 107 -22.95 8.37 1.95
CA LYS A 107 -24.14 8.08 1.16
C LYS A 107 -25.23 9.14 1.33
N THR A 108 -25.59 9.48 2.57
CA THR A 108 -26.62 10.48 2.85
C THR A 108 -26.25 11.86 2.27
N LEU A 109 -24.99 12.28 2.40
CA LEU A 109 -24.52 13.56 1.84
C LEU A 109 -24.57 13.55 0.32
N THR A 110 -24.05 12.50 -0.32
CA THR A 110 -24.07 12.37 -1.78
C THR A 110 -25.50 12.38 -2.34
N GLU A 111 -26.44 11.70 -1.67
CA GLU A 111 -27.85 11.70 -2.07
C GLU A 111 -28.51 13.08 -1.87
N ALA A 112 -28.20 13.79 -0.79
CA ALA A 112 -28.70 15.14 -0.54
C ALA A 112 -28.21 16.17 -1.57
N GLU A 113 -27.02 15.95 -2.13
CA GLU A 113 -26.45 16.74 -3.23
C GLU A 113 -27.00 16.35 -4.62
N GLY A 114 -27.92 15.37 -4.69
CA GLY A 114 -28.47 14.86 -5.95
C GLY A 114 -27.45 14.08 -6.79
N GLN A 115 -26.34 13.65 -6.18
CA GLN A 115 -25.28 12.90 -6.83
C GLN A 115 -25.48 11.39 -6.62
N HIS A 116 -24.78 10.59 -7.43
CA HIS A 116 -24.74 9.14 -7.27
C HIS A 116 -23.49 8.71 -6.51
N LEU A 117 -23.67 7.78 -5.57
CA LEU A 117 -22.56 7.18 -4.84
C LEU A 117 -21.63 6.44 -5.81
N ARG A 118 -20.32 6.57 -5.59
CA ARG A 118 -19.30 5.84 -6.34
C ARG A 118 -19.47 4.32 -6.16
N SER A 119 -18.92 3.54 -7.08
CA SER A 119 -18.96 2.08 -7.02
C SER A 119 -17.63 1.46 -7.38
N ASN A 120 -17.26 0.40 -6.65
CA ASN A 120 -16.09 -0.41 -6.95
C ASN A 120 -16.31 -1.18 -8.26
N LYS A 121 -15.27 -1.30 -9.08
CA LYS A 121 -15.31 -1.86 -10.44
C LYS A 121 -14.22 -2.89 -10.66
N PHE A 122 -14.43 -3.70 -11.69
CA PHE A 122 -13.50 -4.72 -12.21
C PHE A 122 -13.09 -5.73 -11.13
N LYS A 123 -13.91 -6.78 -10.94
CA LYS A 123 -13.53 -7.90 -10.08
C LYS A 123 -12.46 -8.75 -10.75
N ASP A 124 -11.50 -9.22 -9.97
CA ASP A 124 -10.60 -10.31 -10.37
C ASP A 124 -11.30 -11.67 -10.21
N LYS A 125 -10.52 -12.76 -10.31
CA LYS A 125 -11.04 -14.12 -10.22
C LYS A 125 -11.48 -14.52 -8.81
N SER A 126 -10.86 -13.97 -7.75
CA SER A 126 -11.34 -14.18 -6.37
C SER A 126 -12.60 -13.36 -6.05
N GLY A 127 -12.98 -12.45 -6.94
CA GLY A 127 -14.09 -11.53 -6.73
C GLY A 127 -13.69 -10.23 -6.02
N ALA A 128 -12.39 -10.01 -5.78
CA ALA A 128 -11.86 -8.75 -5.27
C ALA A 128 -11.93 -7.66 -6.34
N TYR A 129 -12.40 -6.48 -5.96
CA TYR A 129 -12.38 -5.31 -6.84
C TYR A 129 -10.95 -4.80 -7.06
N LEU A 130 -10.60 -4.53 -8.31
CA LEU A 130 -9.31 -3.93 -8.68
C LEU A 130 -9.35 -2.40 -8.67
N VAL A 131 -10.54 -1.81 -8.84
CA VAL A 131 -10.75 -0.35 -8.80
C VAL A 131 -11.73 -0.02 -7.69
N ARG A 132 -11.23 0.58 -6.60
CA ARG A 132 -11.94 0.69 -5.31
C ARG A 132 -12.38 2.11 -4.99
N THR A 133 -13.05 2.75 -5.95
CA THR A 133 -13.42 4.18 -5.81
C THR A 133 -14.43 4.46 -4.71
N LEU A 134 -15.27 3.49 -4.34
CA LEU A 134 -16.14 3.62 -3.18
C LEU A 134 -15.36 3.45 -1.88
N ASP A 135 -14.55 2.39 -1.78
CA ASP A 135 -13.78 2.10 -0.55
C ASP A 135 -12.83 3.27 -0.22
N CYS A 136 -12.12 3.79 -1.23
CA CYS A 136 -11.25 4.95 -1.10
C CYS A 136 -12.04 6.19 -0.63
N ALA A 137 -13.18 6.49 -1.26
CA ALA A 137 -14.00 7.65 -0.88
C ALA A 137 -14.55 7.53 0.55
N VAL A 138 -14.92 6.33 0.98
CA VAL A 138 -15.37 6.08 2.36
C VAL A 138 -14.25 6.33 3.37
N LEU A 139 -13.02 5.87 3.08
CA LEU A 139 -11.88 6.09 3.97
C LEU A 139 -11.47 7.56 4.03
N GLU A 140 -11.41 8.25 2.89
CA GLU A 140 -11.13 9.68 2.86
C GLU A 140 -12.22 10.49 3.58
N HIS A 141 -13.50 10.12 3.45
CA HIS A 141 -14.59 10.74 4.22
C HIS A 141 -14.47 10.45 5.72
N LEU A 142 -14.10 9.23 6.11
CA LEU A 142 -13.82 8.88 7.50
C LEU A 142 -12.71 9.77 8.08
N HIS A 143 -11.62 9.93 7.35
CA HIS A 143 -10.51 10.80 7.77
C HIS A 143 -10.96 12.24 7.93
N GLN A 144 -11.77 12.76 7.00
CA GLN A 144 -12.34 14.10 7.11
C GLN A 144 -13.26 14.25 8.32
N MET A 145 -14.16 13.28 8.57
CA MET A 145 -15.05 13.30 9.73
C MET A 145 -14.29 13.36 11.06
N ARG A 146 -13.15 12.67 11.16
CA ARG A 146 -12.31 12.71 12.36
C ARG A 146 -11.71 14.08 12.58
N LYS A 147 -11.18 14.68 11.50
CA LYS A 147 -10.62 16.03 11.51
C LYS A 147 -11.67 17.06 11.93
N ASP A 148 -12.88 16.98 11.37
CA ASP A 148 -14.00 17.88 11.70
C ASP A 148 -14.45 17.73 13.16
N ALA A 149 -14.34 16.51 13.71
CA ALA A 149 -14.65 16.21 15.11
C ALA A 149 -13.50 16.50 16.09
N GLY A 150 -12.34 17.00 15.62
CA GLY A 150 -11.16 17.23 16.45
C GLY A 150 -10.55 15.95 17.03
N LEU A 151 -10.79 14.80 16.41
CA LEU A 151 -10.20 13.52 16.80
C LEU A 151 -8.81 13.37 16.19
N PRO A 152 -7.87 12.64 16.83
CA PRO A 152 -6.55 12.38 16.25
C PRO A 152 -6.64 11.72 14.89
N ASP A 153 -5.81 12.17 13.94
CA ASP A 153 -5.70 11.54 12.63
C ASP A 153 -5.23 10.09 12.77
N TYR A 154 -5.64 9.24 11.83
CA TYR A 154 -5.06 7.90 11.71
C TYR A 154 -3.71 8.00 10.99
N ASP A 155 -2.67 7.49 11.62
CA ASP A 155 -1.32 7.46 11.08
C ASP A 155 -1.15 6.38 10.02
N THR A 156 -1.78 5.23 10.26
CA THR A 156 -1.80 4.09 9.34
C THR A 156 -3.20 3.48 9.24
N VAL A 157 -3.46 2.82 8.12
CA VAL A 157 -4.63 1.96 7.93
C VAL A 157 -4.11 0.57 7.59
N ILE A 158 -4.72 -0.47 8.17
CA ILE A 158 -4.37 -1.86 7.86
C ILE A 158 -5.63 -2.65 7.52
N GLY A 159 -5.53 -3.53 6.52
CA GLY A 159 -6.62 -4.42 6.11
C GLY A 159 -6.10 -5.67 5.40
N ALA A 160 -6.89 -6.75 5.46
CA ALA A 160 -6.64 -7.95 4.67
C ALA A 160 -7.19 -7.77 3.26
N LEU A 161 -6.43 -8.24 2.26
CA LEU A 161 -6.86 -8.32 0.87
C LEU A 161 -6.84 -9.79 0.41
N TRP A 162 -8.01 -10.25 -0.02
CA TRP A 162 -8.24 -11.57 -0.61
C TRP A 162 -8.29 -11.51 -2.14
N GLU A 163 -7.13 -11.55 -2.78
CA GLU A 163 -6.98 -11.52 -4.25
C GLU A 163 -6.43 -12.86 -4.77
N GLY A 164 -6.53 -13.10 -6.07
CA GLY A 164 -5.96 -14.29 -6.70
C GLY A 164 -6.99 -15.38 -7.01
N GLU A 165 -6.59 -16.65 -6.92
CA GLU A 165 -7.48 -17.81 -7.07
C GLU A 165 -7.54 -18.59 -5.75
N ASP A 166 -8.61 -19.37 -5.58
CA ASP A 166 -8.72 -20.28 -4.45
C ASP A 166 -7.48 -21.19 -4.39
N LEU A 167 -6.92 -21.37 -3.21
CA LEU A 167 -5.66 -22.10 -3.04
C LEU A 167 -5.77 -23.58 -3.48
N TYR A 168 -6.98 -24.13 -3.40
CA TYR A 168 -7.41 -25.43 -3.88
C TYR A 168 -8.95 -25.42 -4.00
N GLU A 169 -9.55 -26.48 -4.55
CA GLU A 169 -11.01 -26.59 -4.71
C GLU A 169 -11.74 -26.36 -3.37
N ASP A 170 -12.77 -25.50 -3.39
CA ASP A 170 -13.57 -25.06 -2.23
C ASP A 170 -12.79 -24.38 -1.08
N ALA A 171 -11.60 -23.83 -1.35
CA ALA A 171 -10.84 -23.11 -0.33
C ALA A 171 -11.48 -21.76 0.04
N GLY A 172 -11.51 -21.44 1.34
CA GLY A 172 -11.82 -20.08 1.83
C GLY A 172 -10.59 -19.14 1.87
N ILE A 173 -9.47 -19.56 1.29
CA ILE A 173 -8.17 -18.89 1.30
C ILE A 173 -7.68 -18.85 -0.14
N THR A 174 -7.17 -17.69 -0.58
CA THR A 174 -6.62 -17.53 -1.92
C THR A 174 -5.09 -17.58 -1.92
N ASP A 175 -4.50 -17.85 -3.08
CA ASP A 175 -3.05 -17.95 -3.30
C ASP A 175 -2.29 -16.63 -3.13
N LYS A 176 -2.99 -15.49 -3.02
CA LYS A 176 -2.41 -14.15 -2.86
C LYS A 176 -2.97 -13.36 -1.68
N ASN A 177 -3.59 -14.05 -0.72
CA ASN A 177 -3.99 -13.45 0.55
C ASN A 177 -2.83 -12.72 1.23
N HIS A 178 -3.07 -11.48 1.66
CA HIS A 178 -2.07 -10.72 2.40
C HIS A 178 -2.70 -9.63 3.27
N MET A 179 -1.93 -9.19 4.26
CA MET A 179 -2.18 -7.96 4.97
C MET A 179 -1.51 -6.80 4.23
N GLN A 180 -2.27 -5.75 3.99
CA GLN A 180 -1.78 -4.53 3.37
C GLN A 180 -1.87 -3.37 4.37
N ILE A 181 -0.87 -2.50 4.34
CA ILE A 181 -0.79 -1.31 5.17
C ILE A 181 -0.69 -0.09 4.27
N CYS A 182 -1.48 0.93 4.58
CA CYS A 182 -1.34 2.27 4.04
C CYS A 182 -0.81 3.19 5.15
N VAL A 183 0.40 3.70 4.96
CA VAL A 183 1.02 4.68 5.85
C VAL A 183 0.65 6.07 5.37
N ARG A 184 -0.15 6.78 6.18
CA ARG A 184 -0.61 8.15 5.90
C ARG A 184 0.37 9.19 6.44
N ASN A 185 0.94 8.92 7.62
CA ASN A 185 1.94 9.76 8.27
C ASN A 185 3.35 9.20 8.01
N HIS A 186 4.21 9.94 7.31
CA HIS A 186 5.56 9.47 6.95
C HIS A 186 6.47 9.26 8.16
N GLU A 187 6.21 9.95 9.28
CA GLU A 187 6.97 9.80 10.54
C GLU A 187 6.85 8.39 11.13
N CYS A 188 5.81 7.63 10.76
CA CYS A 188 5.66 6.22 11.13
C CYS A 188 6.70 5.32 10.48
N ILE A 189 7.34 5.75 9.39
CA ILE A 189 8.40 4.98 8.73
C ILE A 189 9.71 5.31 9.45
N ARG A 190 10.14 4.42 10.35
CA ARG A 190 11.34 4.59 11.16
C ARG A 190 12.65 4.34 10.40
N GLY A 191 12.55 3.68 9.25
CA GLY A 191 13.68 3.49 8.34
C GLY A 191 13.38 2.49 7.24
N TYR A 192 14.18 2.56 6.17
CA TYR A 192 14.18 1.59 5.09
C TYR A 192 15.38 0.64 5.20
N PHE A 193 15.23 -0.59 4.72
CA PHE A 193 16.31 -1.57 4.69
C PHE A 193 16.29 -2.42 3.42
N ARG A 194 17.47 -2.91 3.04
CA ARG A 194 17.61 -3.87 1.95
C ARG A 194 17.17 -5.25 2.41
N VAL A 195 16.33 -5.91 1.62
CA VAL A 195 16.05 -7.34 1.80
C VAL A 195 17.28 -8.13 1.31
N ARG A 196 17.77 -9.08 2.10
CA ARG A 196 19.05 -9.77 1.84
C ARG A 196 18.94 -10.75 0.67
N GLU A 197 18.02 -11.71 0.76
CA GLU A 197 17.79 -12.74 -0.25
C GLU A 197 16.28 -12.97 -0.39
N LEU A 198 15.83 -13.16 -1.63
CA LEU A 198 14.44 -13.45 -1.99
C LEU A 198 14.44 -14.38 -3.20
N ASP A 199 13.75 -15.52 -3.13
CA ASP A 199 13.70 -16.52 -4.21
C ASP A 199 15.09 -16.96 -4.73
N GLY A 200 16.12 -16.99 -3.87
CA GLY A 200 17.51 -17.27 -4.28
C GLY A 200 18.17 -16.15 -5.11
N ILE A 201 17.52 -14.98 -5.23
CA ILE A 201 18.08 -13.77 -5.81
C ILE A 201 18.74 -12.96 -4.68
N ASP A 202 20.06 -12.88 -4.73
CA ASP A 202 20.83 -11.95 -3.91
C ASP A 202 20.56 -10.51 -4.39
N LEU A 203 19.72 -9.78 -3.66
CA LEU A 203 19.37 -8.40 -3.98
C LEU A 203 20.52 -7.42 -3.68
N MET A 204 21.57 -7.86 -2.99
CA MET A 204 22.73 -7.06 -2.62
C MET A 204 23.80 -7.01 -3.73
N ARG A 205 23.86 -8.00 -4.64
CA ARG A 205 24.85 -8.09 -5.74
C ARG A 205 24.60 -7.16 -6.94
N TRP A 206 24.26 -5.89 -6.69
CA TRP A 206 24.13 -4.90 -7.77
C TRP A 206 25.44 -4.59 -8.48
N ASP A 207 26.54 -4.59 -7.72
CA ASP A 207 27.81 -4.02 -8.16
C ASP A 207 28.49 -4.77 -9.31
N SER A 208 28.04 -6.00 -9.61
CA SER A 208 28.50 -6.81 -10.74
C SER A 208 27.62 -6.71 -11.99
N HIS A 209 26.54 -5.91 -11.98
CA HIS A 209 25.72 -5.69 -13.17
C HIS A 209 26.33 -4.61 -14.09
N PRO A 210 26.46 -4.86 -15.41
CA PRO A 210 27.14 -3.96 -16.37
C PRO A 210 26.53 -2.56 -16.54
N HIS A 211 25.40 -2.26 -15.88
CA HIS A 211 24.65 -1.02 -16.08
C HIS A 211 24.94 0.09 -15.06
N ARG A 212 25.70 -0.16 -13.98
CA ARG A 212 26.13 0.93 -13.08
C ARG A 212 27.01 1.95 -13.80
N ALA A 213 27.82 1.50 -14.78
CA ALA A 213 28.71 2.34 -15.58
C ALA A 213 27.99 3.38 -16.48
N ARG A 214 26.67 3.24 -16.72
CA ARG A 214 25.88 4.23 -17.48
C ARG A 214 25.16 5.27 -16.63
N MET A 215 25.18 5.13 -15.30
CA MET A 215 24.44 6.03 -14.39
C MET A 215 25.36 7.04 -13.68
N SER A 216 26.68 6.85 -13.68
CA SER A 216 27.64 7.84 -13.16
C SER A 216 27.93 9.00 -14.12
N SER A 217 27.44 8.95 -15.37
CA SER A 217 27.75 9.96 -16.40
C SER A 217 26.70 11.07 -16.55
N THR A 218 25.72 11.16 -15.65
CA THR A 218 24.69 12.22 -15.68
C THR A 218 24.64 13.08 -14.42
N PHE A 219 25.67 13.01 -13.58
CA PHE A 219 25.94 14.00 -12.55
C PHE A 219 27.33 14.56 -12.80
N SER A 220 27.42 15.50 -13.73
CA SER A 220 28.53 16.43 -13.87
C SER A 220 27.96 17.82 -13.60
N GLU A 221 28.38 18.37 -12.46
CA GLU A 221 28.26 19.75 -11.93
C GLU A 221 26.87 20.41 -11.88
#